data_AF-F3KDM5-F1
#
_entry.id   AF-F3KDM5-F1
#
_cell.length_a   1.000
_cell.length_b   1.000
_cell.length_c   1.000
_cell.angle_alpha   90.00
_cell.angle_beta   90.00
_cell.angle_gamma   90.00
#
_symmetry.space_group_name_H-M   'P 1'
#
loop_
_entity.id
_entity.type
_entity.pdbx_description
1 polymer ?
#
loop_
_entity_poly.entity_id
_entity_poly.type
_entity_poly.pdbx_seq_one_letter_code
_entity_poly.pdbx_strand_id
1 'polypeptide(L)'
;MLNFKQWSAGMVLFTAAGVAMSVSAGDMLGKSLSPQVSDTGEITLPEDFRNRMAHLGSWFVPEGGAAGFHDVYAQPEAVKAYRETGKFPDGAVLVKELRSAEKADYTTGKKRAAGDGQYFANLCND
;
A
#
# COMPACT_ATOMS: atom_id res chain seq x y z
N MET A 1 17.68 -51.53 -56.63
CA MET A 1 17.20 -50.43 -55.76
C MET A 1 15.73 -50.67 -55.44
N LEU A 2 15.33 -50.38 -54.21
CA LEU A 2 14.27 -51.03 -53.43
C LEU A 2 12.81 -50.69 -53.83
N ASN A 3 11.93 -51.66 -53.61
CA ASN A 3 10.45 -51.59 -53.57
C ASN A 3 9.95 -50.83 -52.32
N PHE A 4 8.82 -50.10 -52.41
CA PHE A 4 7.82 -49.92 -51.33
C PHE A 4 6.59 -49.17 -51.90
N LYS A 5 5.47 -49.81 -52.24
CA LYS A 5 4.34 -50.29 -51.40
C LYS A 5 3.46 -49.15 -50.85
N GLN A 6 2.24 -49.12 -51.40
CA GLN A 6 1.11 -48.30 -51.06
C GLN A 6 0.77 -48.36 -49.56
N TRP A 7 0.59 -47.19 -48.94
CA TRP A 7 -0.04 -47.04 -47.63
C TRP A 7 -1.02 -45.86 -47.66
N SER A 8 -2.29 -46.22 -47.61
CA SER A 8 -3.40 -45.36 -47.21
C SER A 8 -3.28 -45.06 -45.72
N ALA A 9 -3.02 -43.80 -45.37
CA ALA A 9 -3.15 -43.30 -44.01
C ALA A 9 -4.23 -42.22 -44.01
N GLY A 10 -5.36 -42.55 -43.37
CA GLY A 10 -6.48 -41.63 -43.18
C GLY A 10 -6.04 -40.41 -42.40
N MET A 11 -6.40 -39.24 -42.92
CA MET A 11 -6.22 -37.97 -42.23
C MET A 11 -7.26 -37.89 -41.11
N VAL A 12 -6.86 -38.26 -39.89
CA VAL A 12 -7.63 -38.00 -38.69
C VAL A 12 -7.61 -36.48 -38.47
N LEU A 13 -8.72 -35.81 -38.81
CA LEU A 13 -8.96 -34.44 -38.38
C LEU A 13 -9.10 -34.44 -36.85
N PHE A 14 -8.05 -34.02 -36.14
CA PHE A 14 -8.20 -33.50 -34.78
C PHE A 14 -8.82 -32.10 -34.89
N THR A 15 -10.14 -31.99 -34.77
CA THR A 15 -10.77 -30.71 -34.47
C THR A 15 -10.36 -30.31 -33.06
N ALA A 16 -9.33 -29.49 -32.94
CA ALA A 16 -9.06 -28.74 -31.72
C ALA A 16 -10.21 -27.75 -31.54
N ALA A 17 -11.22 -28.13 -30.76
CA ALA A 17 -12.18 -27.19 -30.21
C ALA A 17 -11.41 -26.27 -29.26
N GLY A 18 -10.94 -25.14 -29.78
CA GLY A 18 -10.39 -24.07 -28.97
C GLY A 18 -11.48 -23.55 -28.06
N VAL A 19 -11.48 -23.98 -26.80
CA VAL A 19 -12.24 -23.31 -25.76
C VAL A 19 -11.58 -21.95 -25.57
N ALA A 20 -12.15 -20.94 -26.20
CA ALA A 20 -11.85 -19.55 -25.89
C ALA A 20 -12.32 -19.31 -24.45
N MET A 21 -11.40 -19.44 -23.48
CA MET A 21 -11.62 -18.94 -22.14
C MET A 21 -11.74 -17.42 -22.24
N SER A 22 -12.98 -16.93 -22.25
CA SER A 22 -13.26 -15.52 -22.04
C SER A 22 -12.89 -15.20 -20.61
N VAL A 23 -11.66 -14.71 -20.40
CA VAL A 23 -11.32 -14.05 -19.14
C VAL A 23 -12.12 -12.76 -19.10
N SER A 24 -13.17 -12.75 -18.26
CA SER A 24 -13.91 -11.53 -17.95
C SER A 24 -12.92 -10.54 -17.34
N ALA A 25 -12.71 -9.40 -18.00
CA ALA A 25 -11.95 -8.28 -17.44
C ALA A 25 -12.61 -7.66 -16.19
N GLY A 26 -13.77 -8.18 -15.76
CA GLY A 26 -14.51 -7.71 -14.59
C GLY A 26 -13.92 -8.11 -13.23
N ASP A 27 -13.05 -9.12 -13.16
CA ASP A 27 -12.49 -9.60 -11.88
C ASP A 27 -11.31 -8.75 -11.35
N MET A 28 -10.83 -7.76 -12.11
CA MET A 28 -9.76 -6.85 -11.67
C MET A 28 -10.27 -5.58 -10.99
N LEU A 29 -11.60 -5.35 -10.96
CA LEU A 29 -12.23 -4.21 -10.30
C LEU A 29 -12.67 -4.49 -8.85
N GLY A 30 -12.24 -5.62 -8.28
CA GLY A 30 -12.75 -6.15 -7.00
C GLY A 30 -11.90 -5.83 -5.77
N LYS A 31 -10.91 -4.94 -5.85
CA LYS A 31 -10.16 -4.49 -4.67
C LYS A 31 -10.69 -3.12 -4.27
N SER A 32 -11.71 -3.11 -3.41
CA SER A 32 -12.19 -1.88 -2.79
C SER A 32 -10.97 -1.16 -2.21
N LEU A 33 -10.61 -0.02 -2.80
CA LEU A 33 -9.59 0.84 -2.24
C LEU A 33 -10.04 1.26 -0.84
N SER A 34 -9.10 1.62 0.03
CA SER A 34 -9.46 2.09 1.35
C SER A 34 -10.36 3.32 1.24
N PRO A 35 -11.23 3.60 2.23
CA PRO A 35 -12.16 4.74 2.19
C PRO A 35 -11.49 6.11 2.01
N GLN A 36 -10.15 6.15 2.12
CA GLN A 36 -9.32 7.33 1.97
C GLN A 36 -8.95 7.63 0.51
N VAL A 37 -9.25 6.74 -0.43
CA VAL A 37 -8.92 6.90 -1.85
C VAL A 37 -10.20 7.16 -2.64
N SER A 38 -10.24 8.27 -3.35
CA SER A 38 -11.35 8.54 -4.28
C SER A 38 -11.27 7.64 -5.51
N ASP A 39 -12.36 7.57 -6.28
CA ASP A 39 -12.40 6.88 -7.57
C ASP A 39 -11.38 7.44 -8.59
N THR A 40 -10.89 8.66 -8.38
CA THR A 40 -9.86 9.32 -9.21
C THR A 40 -8.44 9.12 -8.66
N GLY A 41 -8.27 8.34 -7.58
CA GLY A 41 -6.98 8.06 -6.95
C GLY A 41 -6.48 9.16 -6.01
N GLU A 42 -7.33 10.13 -5.63
CA GLU A 42 -6.95 11.16 -4.67
C GLU A 42 -6.95 10.59 -3.25
N ILE A 43 -5.89 10.86 -2.48
CA ILE A 43 -5.76 10.40 -1.10
C ILE A 43 -6.21 11.51 -0.17
N THR A 44 -7.20 11.21 0.66
CA THR A 44 -7.68 12.10 1.71
C THR A 44 -7.03 11.75 3.05
N LEU A 45 -6.76 12.78 3.86
CA LEU A 45 -6.27 12.59 5.22
C LEU A 45 -7.39 11.97 6.07
N PRO A 46 -7.17 10.83 6.76
CA PRO A 46 -8.15 10.32 7.70
C PRO A 46 -8.41 11.36 8.78
N GLU A 47 -9.68 11.69 9.01
CA GLU A 47 -10.07 12.51 10.15
C GLU A 47 -9.57 11.87 11.46
N ASP A 48 -9.28 12.69 12.47
CA ASP A 48 -8.96 12.25 13.83
C ASP A 48 -7.94 11.08 13.93
N PHE A 49 -7.00 11.01 12.97
CA PHE A 49 -6.06 9.90 12.83
C PHE A 49 -5.22 9.68 14.10
N ARG A 50 -4.90 10.75 14.84
CA ARG A 50 -4.10 10.65 16.07
C ARG A 50 -4.77 9.81 17.16
N ASN A 51 -6.11 9.81 17.21
CA ASN A 51 -6.86 9.04 18.20
C ASN A 51 -7.33 7.68 17.68
N ARG A 52 -7.47 7.54 16.35
CA ARG A 52 -8.03 6.34 15.72
C ARG A 52 -7.01 5.39 15.10
N MET A 53 -5.79 5.87 14.83
CA MET A 53 -4.73 5.08 14.22
C MET A 53 -3.64 4.75 15.23
N ALA A 54 -2.98 3.61 15.04
CA ALA A 54 -1.85 3.21 15.87
C ALA A 54 -0.62 4.05 15.52
N HIS A 55 -0.02 4.69 16.51
CA HIS A 55 1.28 5.34 16.38
C HIS A 55 2.38 4.29 16.24
N LEU A 56 3.16 4.39 15.17
CA LEU A 56 4.23 3.45 14.84
C LEU A 56 5.59 3.92 15.35
N GLY A 57 5.76 5.23 15.53
CA GLY A 57 7.00 5.81 16.04
C GLY A 57 7.14 7.30 15.75
N SER A 58 8.10 7.90 16.46
CA SER A 58 8.51 9.30 16.33
C SER A 58 9.98 9.40 15.98
N TRP A 59 10.32 10.26 15.03
CA TRP A 59 11.71 10.59 14.67
C TRP A 59 11.93 12.09 14.77
N PHE A 60 13.09 12.51 15.24
CA PHE A 60 13.46 13.92 15.29
C PHE A 60 14.55 14.23 14.27
N VAL A 61 14.25 15.14 13.34
CA VAL A 61 15.19 15.64 12.34
C VAL A 61 15.60 17.06 12.73
N PRO A 62 16.87 17.32 13.09
CA PRO A 62 17.26 18.59 13.69
C PRO A 62 17.31 19.77 12.72
N GLU A 63 17.56 19.52 11.44
CA GLU A 63 17.82 20.55 10.42
C GLU A 63 17.49 20.07 9.00
N GLY A 64 17.42 21.01 8.05
CA GLY A 64 17.05 20.74 6.65
C GLY A 64 15.58 21.04 6.32
N GLY A 65 15.19 20.79 5.06
CA GLY A 65 13.87 21.17 4.53
C GLY A 65 12.68 20.45 5.17
N ALA A 66 12.91 19.35 5.88
CA ALA A 66 11.91 18.60 6.65
C ALA A 66 12.34 18.44 8.12
N ALA A 67 13.00 19.46 8.70
CA ALA A 67 13.32 19.48 10.12
C ALA A 67 12.05 19.44 10.98
N GLY A 68 12.13 18.82 12.15
CA GLY A 68 11.00 18.67 13.07
C GLY A 68 10.83 17.26 13.63
N PHE A 69 9.72 17.04 14.30
CA PHE A 69 9.26 15.71 14.73
C PHE A 69 8.43 15.07 13.63
N HIS A 70 8.69 13.80 13.34
CA HIS A 70 8.02 13.01 12.33
C HIS A 70 7.31 11.88 13.05
N ASP A 71 5.98 11.97 13.15
CA ASP A 71 5.14 10.93 13.76
C ASP A 71 4.48 10.12 12.65
N VAL A 72 4.54 8.80 12.75
CA VAL A 72 3.96 7.90 11.74
C VAL A 72 2.82 7.09 12.37
N TYR A 73 1.71 6.99 11.65
CA TYR A 73 0.51 6.28 12.08
C TYR A 73 0.02 5.33 10.99
N ALA A 74 -0.58 4.21 11.39
CA ALA A 74 -1.28 3.29 10.49
C ALA A 74 -2.57 2.76 11.11
N GLN A 75 -3.49 2.27 10.28
CA GLN A 75 -4.73 1.65 10.73
C GLN A 75 -4.40 0.45 11.65
N PRO A 76 -5.07 0.27 12.80
CA PRO A 76 -4.77 -0.82 13.73
C PRO A 76 -4.79 -2.22 13.08
N GLU A 77 -5.74 -2.44 12.17
CA GLU A 77 -5.90 -3.67 11.41
C GLU A 77 -4.73 -3.90 10.45
N ALA A 78 -4.25 -2.85 9.79
CA ALA A 78 -3.06 -2.91 8.93
C ALA A 78 -1.80 -3.22 9.73
N VAL A 79 -1.67 -2.68 10.95
CA VAL A 79 -0.56 -3.02 11.86
C VAL A 79 -0.64 -4.48 12.30
N LYS A 80 -1.83 -4.98 12.61
CA LYS A 80 -2.04 -6.40 12.94
C LYS A 80 -1.62 -7.29 11.77
N ALA A 81 -2.09 -7.00 10.56
CA ALA A 81 -1.74 -7.74 9.35
C ALA A 81 -0.22 -7.71 9.08
N TYR A 82 0.43 -6.55 9.25
CA TYR A 82 1.89 -6.43 9.13
C TYR A 82 2.63 -7.30 10.14
N ARG A 83 2.18 -7.35 11.39
CA ARG A 83 2.81 -8.20 12.42
C ARG A 83 2.69 -9.69 12.12
N GLU A 84 1.61 -10.09 11.46
CA GLU A 84 1.35 -11.50 11.11
C GLU A 84 2.08 -11.93 9.83
N THR A 85 2.20 -11.04 8.85
CA THR A 85 2.65 -11.39 7.50
C THR A 85 3.98 -10.74 7.10
N GLY A 86 4.45 -9.74 7.85
CA GLY A 86 5.60 -8.92 7.50
C GLY A 86 5.32 -7.87 6.43
N LYS A 87 4.07 -7.70 5.99
CA LYS A 87 3.67 -6.79 4.91
C LYS A 87 2.43 -5.98 5.27
N PHE A 88 2.39 -4.73 4.85
CA PHE A 88 1.15 -3.95 4.94
C PHE A 88 0.21 -4.46 3.85
N PRO A 89 -1.08 -4.66 4.15
CA PRO A 89 -2.03 -5.07 3.13
C PRO A 89 -2.23 -3.94 2.11
N ASP A 90 -2.53 -4.29 0.87
CA ASP A 90 -2.94 -3.33 -0.15
C ASP A 90 -4.09 -2.45 0.34
N GLY A 91 -4.00 -1.16 0.07
CA GLY A 91 -4.94 -0.16 0.55
C GLY A 91 -4.68 0.31 1.99
N ALA A 92 -3.70 -0.24 2.71
CA ALA A 92 -3.29 0.31 3.99
C ALA A 92 -2.88 1.78 3.85
N VAL A 93 -3.33 2.61 4.79
CA VAL A 93 -2.99 4.04 4.81
C VAL A 93 -1.98 4.31 5.92
N LEU A 94 -0.88 4.97 5.55
CA LEU A 94 0.08 5.54 6.48
C LEU A 94 -0.07 7.05 6.50
N VAL A 95 -0.22 7.60 7.71
CA VAL A 95 -0.17 9.05 7.93
C VAL A 95 1.19 9.38 8.52
N LYS A 96 1.92 10.28 7.86
CA LYS A 96 3.11 10.93 8.40
C LYS A 96 2.75 12.36 8.77
N GLU A 97 2.89 12.66 10.04
CA GLU A 97 2.77 14.01 10.58
C GLU A 97 4.15 14.61 10.79
N LEU A 98 4.37 15.82 10.30
CA LEU A 98 5.59 16.59 10.48
C LEU A 98 5.31 17.81 11.35
N ARG A 99 5.88 17.85 12.56
CA ARG A 99 5.70 18.96 13.51
C ARG A 99 6.95 19.78 13.68
N SER A 100 6.82 21.09 13.78
CA SER A 100 7.95 21.97 14.12
C SER A 100 8.53 21.60 15.50
N ALA A 101 9.76 22.02 15.78
CA ALA A 101 10.45 21.68 17.02
C ALA A 101 10.89 22.93 17.80
N GLU A 102 10.26 23.14 18.95
CA GLU A 102 10.48 24.30 19.80
C GLU A 102 11.41 23.96 20.96
N LYS A 103 12.48 24.74 21.14
CA LYS A 103 13.41 24.57 22.26
C LYS A 103 12.88 25.33 23.46
N ALA A 104 12.83 24.67 24.62
CA ALA A 104 12.66 25.35 25.89
C ALA A 104 13.33 24.58 27.04
N ASP A 105 13.43 25.27 28.17
CA ASP A 105 13.82 24.68 29.44
C ASP A 105 12.56 24.15 30.13
N TYR A 106 12.37 22.84 30.10
CA TYR A 106 11.23 22.17 30.73
C TYR A 106 11.64 21.57 32.08
N THR A 107 10.64 21.19 32.88
CA THR A 107 10.86 20.49 34.16
C THR A 107 11.65 19.18 34.02
N THR A 108 11.62 18.57 32.82
CA THR A 108 12.37 17.36 32.49
C THR A 108 13.73 17.66 31.83
N GLY A 109 14.23 18.88 31.95
CA GLY A 109 15.48 19.34 31.33
C GLY A 109 15.29 20.14 30.04
N LYS A 110 16.42 20.61 29.48
CA LYS A 110 16.45 21.34 28.21
C LYS A 110 16.12 20.38 27.08
N LYS A 111 14.99 20.59 26.41
CA LYS A 111 14.52 19.69 25.35
C LYS A 111 13.84 20.46 24.23
N ARG A 112 13.49 19.72 23.18
CA ARG A 112 12.62 20.19 22.11
C ARG A 112 11.24 19.55 22.27
N ALA A 113 10.19 20.33 22.07
CA ALA A 113 8.81 19.83 22.00
C ALA A 113 8.24 20.06 20.60
N ALA A 114 7.24 19.25 20.23
CA ALA A 114 6.56 19.37 18.96
C ALA A 114 5.57 20.56 18.96
N GLY A 115 5.70 21.45 17.98
CA GLY A 115 4.81 22.59 17.73
C GLY A 115 3.76 22.29 16.66
N ASP A 116 3.48 23.25 15.78
CA ASP A 116 2.51 23.11 14.68
C ASP A 116 2.85 21.98 13.70
N GLY A 117 1.82 21.38 13.10
CA GLY A 117 1.92 20.18 12.27
C GLY A 117 1.54 20.37 10.81
N GLN A 118 2.20 19.61 9.94
CA GLN A 118 1.82 19.33 8.55
C GLN A 118 1.56 17.83 8.41
N TYR A 119 0.70 17.42 7.47
CA TYR A 119 0.23 16.05 7.37
C TYR A 119 0.38 15.50 5.95
N PHE A 120 0.78 14.23 5.86
CA PHE A 120 0.92 13.51 4.61
C PHE A 120 0.26 12.14 4.76
N ALA A 121 -0.73 11.82 3.94
CA ALA A 121 -1.33 10.49 3.87
C ALA A 121 -0.81 9.76 2.62
N ASN A 122 -0.41 8.50 2.78
CA ASN A 122 0.09 7.66 1.71
C ASN A 122 -0.62 6.31 1.71
N LEU A 123 -0.81 5.74 0.53
CA LEU A 123 -1.33 4.40 0.34
C LEU A 123 -0.17 3.41 0.16
N CYS A 124 -0.26 2.27 0.82
CA CYS A 124 0.56 1.11 0.53
C CYS A 124 -0.14 0.24 -0.50
N ASN A 125 0.57 -0.04 -1.59
CA ASN A 125 0.26 -1.07 -2.56
C ASN A 125 1.53 -1.90 -2.78
N ASP A 126 1.41 -3.23 -2.80
CA ASP A 126 2.50 -4.15 -3.17
C ASP A 126 2.91 -4.03 -4.64
#